data_AF-A0A1B7LVZ9-F1
#
_entry.id   AF-A0A1B7LVZ9-F1
#
_cell.length_a   1.000
_cell.length_b   1.000
_cell.length_c   1.000
_cell.angle_alpha   90.00
_cell.angle_beta   90.00
_cell.angle_gamma   90.00
#
_symmetry.space_group_name_H-M   'P 1'
#
loop_
_entity.id
_entity.type
_entity.pdbx_description
1 polymer ?
#
loop_
_entity_poly.entity_id
_entity_poly.type
_entity_poly.pdbx_seq_one_letter_code
_entity_poly.pdbx_strand_id
1 'polypeptide(L)'
;MGRSEWVDTIGWQQMLDEGVATVIDVRTPPEIKRRELDPEATVPREIQRIHLPVEDVDHEPFWQRNAPYPMHPGAYADTMETFGDRVATAITTVRDSWTDGGTVLHCTAGRDRTGLVLGLLLQLPDIPGGPADWAEHERVYASGAYGINEHHRTSPVPHPYESYLPPADFEKELADRLSSYRRFLRQWPGDRVAELLDRHGL
;
A
#
# COMPACT_ATOMS: atom_id res chain seq x y z
N MET A 1 -3.41 -4.56 -10.32
CA MET A 1 -4.55 -4.05 -9.52
C MET A 1 -4.40 -4.56 -8.10
N GLY A 2 -4.51 -3.72 -7.07
CA GLY A 2 -4.30 -4.12 -5.68
C GLY A 2 -5.54 -4.64 -4.94
N ARG A 3 -6.71 -4.61 -5.58
CA ARG A 3 -7.99 -5.03 -4.96
C ARG A 3 -8.04 -6.54 -4.75
N SER A 4 -8.27 -6.99 -3.51
CA SER A 4 -8.46 -8.41 -3.20
C SER A 4 -9.72 -9.00 -3.83
N GLU A 5 -10.71 -8.19 -4.18
CA GLU A 5 -11.87 -8.64 -4.95
C GLU A 5 -11.52 -9.05 -6.39
N TRP A 6 -10.35 -8.66 -6.91
CA TRP A 6 -9.88 -9.03 -8.26
C TRP A 6 -9.16 -10.38 -8.29
N VAL A 7 -8.89 -10.97 -7.12
CA VAL A 7 -8.19 -12.25 -7.01
C VAL A 7 -9.18 -13.39 -7.23
N ASP A 8 -8.95 -14.19 -8.26
CA ASP A 8 -9.74 -15.38 -8.56
C ASP A 8 -9.35 -16.58 -7.67
N THR A 9 -10.05 -17.70 -7.82
CA THR A 9 -9.76 -18.93 -7.07
C THR A 9 -8.32 -19.41 -7.25
N ILE A 10 -7.73 -19.24 -8.44
CA ILE A 10 -6.35 -19.68 -8.72
C ILE A 10 -5.38 -18.78 -7.94
N GLY A 11 -5.55 -17.46 -7.99
CA GLY A 11 -4.70 -16.52 -7.27
C GLY A 11 -4.76 -16.70 -5.76
N TRP A 12 -5.94 -17.00 -5.22
CA TRP A 12 -6.08 -17.34 -3.79
C TRP A 12 -5.36 -18.64 -3.42
N GLN A 13 -5.48 -19.68 -4.24
CA GLN A 13 -4.78 -20.94 -4.01
C GLN A 13 -3.26 -20.77 -4.12
N GLN A 14 -2.78 -19.97 -5.09
CA GLN A 14 -1.36 -19.66 -5.24
C GLN A 14 -0.79 -18.97 -3.99
N MET A 15 -1.50 -17.99 -3.43
CA MET A 15 -1.10 -17.37 -2.16
C MET A 15 -0.99 -18.40 -1.03
N LEU A 16 -1.96 -19.30 -0.91
CA LEU A 16 -1.91 -20.37 0.09
C LEU A 16 -0.72 -21.32 -0.13
N ASP A 17 -0.49 -21.74 -1.37
CA ASP A 17 0.61 -22.64 -1.74
C ASP A 17 2.00 -21.99 -1.52
N GLU A 18 2.10 -20.66 -1.67
CA GLU A 18 3.30 -19.88 -1.36
C GLU A 18 3.46 -19.58 0.16
N GLY A 19 2.53 -20.05 0.99
CA GLY A 19 2.59 -19.90 2.45
C GLY A 19 2.10 -18.56 2.96
N VAL A 20 1.30 -17.82 2.19
CA VAL A 20 0.60 -16.62 2.68
C VAL A 20 -0.42 -17.05 3.73
N ALA A 21 -0.30 -16.48 4.93
CA ALA A 21 -1.21 -16.67 6.04
C ALA A 21 -2.11 -15.46 6.29
N THR A 22 -1.66 -14.24 5.93
CA THR A 22 -2.39 -13.00 6.26
C THR A 22 -2.48 -12.05 5.07
N VAL A 23 -3.67 -11.50 4.85
CA VAL A 23 -3.93 -10.40 3.89
C VAL A 23 -4.46 -9.18 4.65
N ILE A 24 -3.72 -8.08 4.57
CA ILE A 24 -4.03 -6.81 5.22
C ILE A 24 -4.49 -5.81 4.16
N ASP A 25 -5.72 -5.34 4.33
CA ASP A 25 -6.37 -4.34 3.49
C ASP A 25 -6.33 -2.98 4.18
N VAL A 26 -5.63 -2.00 3.59
CA VAL A 26 -5.53 -0.65 4.15
C VAL A 26 -6.45 0.38 3.48
N ARG A 27 -7.42 -0.09 2.69
CA ARG A 27 -8.41 0.77 2.05
C ARG A 27 -9.40 1.34 3.04
N THR A 28 -9.99 2.48 2.69
CA THR A 28 -11.14 3.00 3.42
C THR A 28 -12.38 2.13 3.17
N PRO A 29 -13.35 2.06 4.11
CA PRO A 29 -14.53 1.21 3.97
C PRO A 29 -15.31 1.38 2.64
N PRO A 30 -15.54 2.60 2.10
CA PRO A 30 -16.27 2.79 0.84
C PRO A 30 -15.59 2.20 -0.41
N GLU A 31 -14.28 1.94 -0.34
CA GLU A 31 -13.53 1.32 -1.43
C GLU A 31 -13.69 -0.20 -1.50
N ILE A 32 -14.13 -0.83 -0.39
CA ILE A 32 -14.30 -2.28 -0.26
C ILE A 32 -15.68 -2.65 -0.81
N LYS A 33 -15.75 -2.80 -2.12
CA LYS A 33 -16.95 -3.24 -2.82
C LYS A 33 -16.57 -4.07 -4.03
N ARG A 34 -17.38 -5.10 -4.30
CA ARG A 34 -17.29 -5.86 -5.55
C ARG A 34 -17.82 -5.03 -6.72
N ARG A 35 -17.25 -5.28 -7.90
CA ARG A 35 -17.62 -4.73 -9.20
C ARG A 35 -18.14 -5.87 -10.07
N GLU A 36 -18.88 -5.52 -11.11
CA GLU A 36 -19.54 -6.47 -12.02
C GLU A 36 -18.58 -7.51 -12.62
N LEU A 37 -17.32 -7.14 -12.86
CA LEU A 37 -16.33 -7.99 -13.50
C LEU A 37 -15.38 -8.69 -12.50
N ASP A 38 -15.54 -8.45 -11.20
CA ASP A 38 -14.70 -9.13 -10.20
C ASP A 38 -15.06 -10.63 -10.17
N PRO A 39 -14.08 -11.55 -10.21
CA PRO A 39 -14.34 -12.98 -10.23
C PRO A 39 -15.09 -13.44 -8.97
N GLU A 40 -15.97 -14.42 -9.14
CA GLU A 40 -16.52 -15.17 -8.01
C GLU A 40 -15.44 -16.11 -7.47
N ALA A 41 -14.89 -15.78 -6.29
CA ALA A 41 -13.88 -16.59 -5.63
C ALA A 41 -14.19 -16.76 -4.16
N THR A 42 -13.98 -17.97 -3.66
CA THR A 42 -13.99 -18.25 -2.22
C THR A 42 -12.57 -18.05 -1.70
N VAL A 43 -12.41 -17.19 -0.70
CA VAL A 43 -11.12 -17.03 -0.02
C VAL A 43 -10.88 -18.27 0.86
N PRO A 44 -9.68 -18.89 0.81
CA PRO A 44 -9.28 -19.96 1.73
C PRO A 44 -9.45 -19.53 3.18
N ARG A 45 -9.95 -20.44 4.03
CA ARG A 45 -10.22 -20.15 5.45
C ARG A 45 -8.92 -20.02 6.26
N GLU A 46 -7.85 -20.57 5.72
CA GLU A 46 -6.49 -20.56 6.23
C GLU A 46 -5.86 -19.17 6.14
N ILE A 47 -6.34 -18.31 5.23
CA ILE A 47 -5.83 -16.96 5.07
C ILE A 47 -6.65 -16.01 5.95
N GLN A 48 -6.01 -15.46 6.98
CA GLN A 48 -6.58 -14.41 7.81
C GLN A 48 -6.68 -13.11 6.99
N ARG A 49 -7.83 -12.45 7.09
CA ARG A 49 -8.05 -11.14 6.46
C ARG A 49 -8.22 -10.07 7.54
N ILE A 50 -7.40 -9.03 7.45
CA ILE A 50 -7.40 -7.91 8.39
C ILE A 50 -7.71 -6.63 7.62
N HIS A 51 -8.68 -5.84 8.08
CA HIS A 51 -9.02 -4.55 7.50
C HIS A 51 -8.57 -3.43 8.46
N LEU A 52 -7.63 -2.60 8.00
CA LEU A 52 -6.99 -1.53 8.77
C LEU A 52 -6.86 -0.25 7.92
N PRO A 53 -7.94 0.54 7.76
CA PRO A 53 -7.89 1.75 6.95
C PRO A 53 -6.84 2.72 7.52
N VAL A 54 -5.88 3.15 6.69
CA VAL A 54 -4.82 4.11 7.10
C VAL A 54 -5.22 5.57 6.89
N GLU A 55 -6.42 5.80 6.37
CA GLU A 55 -7.04 7.11 6.15
C GLU A 55 -8.47 7.06 6.73
N ASP A 56 -9.04 8.22 7.04
CA ASP A 56 -10.43 8.35 7.47
C ASP A 56 -11.25 9.15 6.46
N VAL A 57 -12.34 8.56 5.96
CA VAL A 57 -13.22 9.20 4.96
C VAL A 57 -13.99 10.38 5.54
N ASP A 58 -14.21 10.39 6.85
CA ASP A 58 -14.97 11.43 7.53
C ASP A 58 -14.10 12.63 7.92
N HIS A 59 -12.77 12.54 7.75
CA HIS A 59 -11.85 13.63 8.04
C HIS A 59 -11.79 14.65 6.88
N GLU A 60 -12.86 15.43 6.74
CA GLU A 60 -13.05 16.39 5.64
C GLU A 60 -11.84 17.30 5.34
N PRO A 61 -11.15 17.91 6.33
CA PRO A 61 -10.01 18.77 6.04
C PRO A 61 -8.85 18.07 5.32
N PHE A 62 -8.67 16.76 5.54
CA PHE A 62 -7.63 15.98 4.87
C PHE A 62 -7.95 15.81 3.38
N TRP A 63 -9.21 15.47 3.07
CA TRP A 63 -9.67 15.31 1.68
C TRP A 63 -9.64 16.62 0.91
N GLN A 64 -9.94 17.75 1.56
CA GLN A 64 -9.82 19.07 0.94
C GLN A 64 -8.35 19.42 0.60
N ARG A 65 -7.40 19.12 1.49
CA ARG A 65 -5.97 19.36 1.24
C ARG A 65 -5.38 18.43 0.16
N ASN A 66 -5.91 17.21 0.05
CA ASN A 66 -5.41 16.18 -0.87
C ASN A 66 -6.36 15.90 -2.03
N ALA A 67 -7.15 16.89 -2.46
CA ALA A 67 -8.07 16.72 -3.58
C ALA A 67 -7.31 16.39 -4.89
N PRO A 68 -7.89 15.56 -5.79
CA PRO A 68 -9.15 14.83 -5.62
C PRO A 68 -9.07 13.62 -4.69
N TYR A 69 -7.87 13.09 -4.44
CA TYR A 69 -7.52 12.05 -3.46
C TYR A 69 -5.97 11.95 -3.36
N PRO A 70 -5.40 11.39 -2.27
CA PRO A 70 -3.95 11.32 -2.05
C PRO A 70 -3.25 10.28 -2.95
N MET A 71 -3.05 10.63 -4.22
CA MET A 71 -2.54 9.73 -5.27
C MET A 71 -1.05 9.85 -5.55
N HIS A 72 -0.29 10.51 -4.67
CA HIS A 72 1.12 10.84 -4.89
C HIS A 72 1.89 10.84 -3.57
N PRO A 73 3.19 10.44 -3.53
CA PRO A 73 4.00 10.49 -2.31
C PRO A 73 4.12 11.88 -1.66
N GLY A 74 3.81 12.95 -2.42
CA GLY A 74 3.71 14.30 -1.89
C GLY A 74 2.66 14.47 -0.79
N ALA A 75 1.64 13.61 -0.74
CA ALA A 75 0.60 13.60 0.30
C ALA A 75 1.01 12.84 1.58
N TYR A 76 2.14 12.12 1.58
CA TYR A 76 2.49 11.24 2.68
C TYR A 76 2.78 11.99 3.97
N ALA A 77 3.40 13.17 3.90
CA ALA A 77 3.65 13.98 5.09
C ALA A 77 2.33 14.37 5.78
N ASP A 78 1.33 14.80 5.00
CA ASP A 78 0.01 15.17 5.51
C ASP A 78 -0.76 13.95 6.03
N THR A 79 -0.59 12.79 5.39
CA THR A 79 -1.14 11.50 5.86
C THR A 79 -0.53 11.12 7.22
N MET A 80 0.79 11.27 7.39
CA MET A 80 1.45 10.98 8.66
C MET A 80 1.08 11.97 9.77
N GLU A 81 0.89 13.24 9.43
CA GLU A 81 0.44 14.27 10.38
C GLU A 81 -1.00 14.02 10.84
N THR A 82 -1.87 13.55 9.95
CA THR A 82 -3.30 13.37 10.24
C THR A 82 -3.62 11.99 10.82
N PHE A 83 -2.94 10.93 10.35
CA PHE A 83 -3.30 9.52 10.62
C PHE A 83 -2.08 8.65 10.99
N GLY A 84 -1.04 9.25 11.58
CA GLY A 84 0.19 8.54 11.93
C GLY A 84 -0.02 7.32 12.85
N ASP A 85 -1.04 7.36 13.70
CA ASP A 85 -1.48 6.26 14.57
C ASP A 85 -1.99 5.05 13.78
N ARG A 86 -2.76 5.28 12.73
CA ARG A 86 -3.28 4.23 11.84
C ARG A 86 -2.16 3.61 11.01
N VAL A 87 -1.22 4.44 10.55
CA VAL A 87 -0.04 3.96 9.83
C VAL A 87 0.86 3.11 10.75
N ALA A 88 1.09 3.55 12.00
CA ALA A 88 1.82 2.78 13.00
C ALA A 88 1.17 1.41 13.27
N THR A 89 -0.17 1.40 13.40
CA THR A 89 -0.95 0.17 13.57
C THR A 89 -0.78 -0.77 12.37
N ALA A 90 -0.81 -0.26 11.15
CA ALA A 90 -0.62 -1.06 9.94
C ALA A 90 0.79 -1.66 9.87
N ILE A 91 1.84 -0.88 10.16
CA ILE A 91 3.23 -1.34 10.20
C ILE A 91 3.38 -2.49 11.20
N THR A 92 2.87 -2.29 12.41
CA THR A 92 2.97 -3.29 13.49
C THR A 92 2.21 -4.56 13.14
N THR A 93 0.99 -4.43 12.60
CA THR A 93 0.19 -5.60 12.19
C THR A 93 0.90 -6.41 11.10
N VAL A 94 1.55 -5.75 10.13
CA VAL A 94 2.36 -6.44 9.12
C VAL A 94 3.51 -7.20 9.78
N ARG A 95 4.26 -6.55 10.67
CA ARG A 95 5.41 -7.15 11.37
C ARG A 95 4.99 -8.36 12.22
N ASP A 96 3.91 -8.23 12.98
CA ASP A 96 3.42 -9.28 13.87
C ASP A 96 2.87 -10.48 13.08
N SER A 97 2.30 -10.25 11.91
CA SER A 97 1.76 -11.32 11.04
C SER A 97 2.85 -12.22 10.45
N TRP A 98 4.12 -11.80 10.47
CA TRP A 98 5.23 -12.59 9.92
C TRP A 98 5.48 -13.91 10.67
N THR A 99 5.07 -14.01 11.94
CA THR A 99 5.21 -15.25 12.72
C THR A 99 4.27 -16.34 12.23
N ASP A 100 3.18 -15.97 11.57
CA ASP A 100 2.12 -16.89 11.12
C ASP A 100 2.32 -17.33 9.67
N GLY A 101 3.16 -16.62 8.90
CA GLY A 101 3.51 -16.95 7.52
C GLY A 101 3.72 -15.73 6.64
N GLY A 102 3.62 -15.92 5.32
CA GLY A 102 3.67 -14.83 4.36
C GLY A 102 2.54 -13.83 4.59
N THR A 103 2.84 -12.53 4.48
CA THR A 103 1.86 -11.45 4.68
C THR A 103 1.76 -10.59 3.42
N VAL A 104 0.53 -10.40 2.93
CA VAL A 104 0.23 -9.52 1.80
C VAL A 104 -0.43 -8.24 2.33
N LEU A 105 0.18 -7.10 2.04
CA LEU A 105 -0.40 -5.77 2.30
C LEU A 105 -0.89 -5.14 1.00
N HIS A 106 -2.12 -4.67 0.96
CA HIS A 106 -2.67 -4.05 -0.25
C HIS A 106 -3.56 -2.83 0.04
N CYS A 107 -3.66 -1.95 -0.96
CA CYS A 107 -4.67 -0.91 -1.05
C CYS A 107 -5.48 -1.10 -2.36
N THR A 108 -6.09 -0.04 -2.91
CA THR A 108 -6.78 -0.14 -4.20
C THR A 108 -5.82 -0.33 -5.36
N ALA A 109 -4.77 0.50 -5.43
CA ALA A 109 -3.78 0.47 -6.51
C ALA A 109 -2.57 -0.43 -6.19
N GLY A 110 -2.30 -0.71 -4.92
CA GLY A 110 -1.05 -1.32 -4.47
C GLY A 110 0.16 -0.40 -4.60
N ARG A 111 -0.06 0.92 -4.73
CA ARG A 111 0.99 1.93 -4.96
C ARG A 111 1.16 2.87 -3.77
N ASP A 112 0.19 3.75 -3.52
CA ASP A 112 0.41 4.88 -2.60
C ASP A 112 0.34 4.47 -1.11
N ARG A 113 -0.84 4.14 -0.58
CA ARG A 113 -0.97 3.67 0.83
C ARG A 113 -0.10 2.44 1.15
N THR A 114 0.00 1.50 0.21
CA THR A 114 0.90 0.35 0.33
C THR A 114 2.36 0.80 0.39
N GLY A 115 2.78 1.71 -0.51
CA GLY A 115 4.15 2.24 -0.56
C GLY A 115 4.50 3.12 0.65
N LEU A 116 3.52 3.81 1.25
CA LEU A 116 3.70 4.52 2.52
C LEU A 116 4.04 3.53 3.65
N VAL A 117 3.18 2.54 3.88
CA VAL A 117 3.36 1.57 4.97
C VAL A 117 4.62 0.73 4.76
N LEU A 118 4.83 0.14 3.57
CA LEU A 118 6.03 -0.64 3.27
C LEU A 118 7.29 0.21 3.29
N GLY A 119 7.21 1.48 2.85
CA GLY A 119 8.34 2.40 2.88
C GLY A 119 8.85 2.67 4.29
N LEU A 120 7.94 2.87 5.24
CA LEU A 120 8.31 3.09 6.64
C LEU A 120 8.75 1.79 7.31
N LEU A 121 8.06 0.67 7.04
CA LEU A 121 8.45 -0.65 7.54
C LEU A 121 9.88 -1.02 7.11
N LEU A 122 10.24 -0.76 5.85
CA LEU A 122 11.57 -1.07 5.31
C LEU A 122 12.69 -0.16 5.86
N GLN A 123 12.36 0.93 6.55
CA GLN A 123 13.35 1.80 7.22
C GLN A 123 13.78 1.25 8.59
N LEU A 124 13.01 0.32 9.15
CA LEU A 124 13.21 -0.17 10.51
C LEU A 124 14.48 -1.05 10.60
N PRO A 125 15.30 -0.89 11.66
CA PRO A 125 16.55 -1.61 11.79
C PRO A 125 16.38 -3.08 12.23
N ASP A 126 15.22 -3.43 12.81
CA ASP A 126 14.91 -4.75 13.38
C ASP A 126 14.22 -5.71 12.40
N ILE A 127 13.95 -5.27 11.16
CA ILE A 127 13.41 -6.18 10.13
C ILE A 127 14.48 -7.19 9.67
N PRO A 128 14.07 -8.40 9.24
CA PRO A 128 14.99 -9.36 8.65
C PRO A 128 15.77 -8.78 7.46
N GLY A 129 17.10 -8.85 7.52
CA GLY A 129 17.99 -8.26 6.50
C GLY A 129 18.43 -6.83 6.80
N GLY A 130 17.88 -6.19 7.85
CA GLY A 130 18.15 -4.81 8.21
C GLY A 130 17.41 -3.80 7.32
N PRO A 131 17.64 -2.50 7.53
CA PRO A 131 16.92 -1.47 6.80
C PRO A 131 17.29 -1.50 5.31
N ALA A 132 16.29 -1.32 4.46
CA ALA A 132 16.45 -1.34 3.01
C ALA A 132 17.32 -0.18 2.51
N ASP A 133 18.09 -0.43 1.46
CA ASP A 133 18.74 0.66 0.72
C ASP A 133 17.76 1.34 -0.25
N TRP A 134 18.23 2.40 -0.90
CA TRP A 134 17.38 3.13 -1.85
C TRP A 134 16.95 2.27 -3.05
N ALA A 135 17.81 1.36 -3.53
CA ALA A 135 17.47 0.55 -4.70
C ALA A 135 16.31 -0.40 -4.38
N GLU A 136 16.27 -0.93 -3.17
CA GLU A 136 15.17 -1.77 -2.69
C GLU A 136 13.87 -0.96 -2.51
N HIS A 137 13.92 0.23 -1.89
CA HIS A 137 12.76 1.12 -1.80
C HIS A 137 12.20 1.50 -3.18
N GLU A 138 13.09 1.83 -4.12
CA GLU A 138 12.74 2.16 -5.50
C GLU A 138 12.05 0.98 -6.18
N ARG A 139 12.64 -0.22 -6.07
CA ARG A 139 12.08 -1.46 -6.65
C ARG A 139 10.67 -1.76 -6.13
N VAL A 140 10.47 -1.67 -4.82
CA VAL A 140 9.18 -1.96 -4.18
C VAL A 140 8.11 -0.96 -4.61
N TYR A 141 8.39 0.35 -4.56
CA TYR A 141 7.44 1.37 -4.97
C TYR A 141 7.14 1.31 -6.47
N ALA A 142 8.18 1.16 -7.31
CA ALA A 142 8.04 1.09 -8.76
C ALA A 142 7.20 -0.11 -9.19
N SER A 143 7.33 -1.28 -8.53
CA SER A 143 6.50 -2.45 -8.81
C SER A 143 5.00 -2.12 -8.71
N GLY A 144 4.58 -1.43 -7.65
CA GLY A 144 3.20 -0.97 -7.49
C GLY A 144 2.78 0.04 -8.58
N ALA A 145 3.67 0.96 -8.94
CA ALA A 145 3.43 1.94 -9.99
C ALA A 145 3.26 1.31 -11.39
N TYR A 146 4.14 0.37 -11.78
CA TYR A 146 4.00 -0.39 -13.02
C TYR A 146 2.72 -1.22 -13.00
N GLY A 147 2.42 -1.89 -11.89
CA GLY A 147 1.25 -2.75 -11.75
C GLY A 147 -0.08 -2.01 -11.90
N ILE A 148 -0.19 -0.77 -11.42
CA ILE A 148 -1.40 0.05 -11.62
C ILE A 148 -1.45 0.67 -13.03
N ASN A 149 -0.32 1.08 -13.61
CA ASN A 149 -0.29 1.61 -14.98
C ASN A 149 -0.72 0.55 -15.99
N GLU A 150 -0.17 -0.67 -15.89
CA GLU A 150 -0.58 -1.78 -16.76
C GLU A 150 -2.04 -2.17 -16.55
N HIS A 151 -2.56 -2.08 -15.32
CA HIS A 151 -3.98 -2.29 -15.08
C HIS A 151 -4.84 -1.27 -15.84
N HIS A 152 -4.47 0.01 -15.87
CA HIS A 152 -5.21 1.01 -16.66
C HIS A 152 -5.18 0.73 -18.17
N ARG A 153 -4.18 0.00 -18.68
CA ARG A 153 -4.11 -0.37 -20.10
C ARG A 153 -5.21 -1.34 -20.50
N THR A 154 -5.59 -2.25 -19.60
CA THR A 154 -6.53 -3.34 -19.89
C THR A 154 -7.85 -3.23 -19.14
N SER A 155 -7.98 -2.28 -18.19
CA SER A 155 -9.19 -2.12 -17.39
C SER A 155 -10.37 -1.70 -18.29
N PRO A 156 -11.47 -2.46 -18.30
CA PRO A 156 -12.67 -2.10 -19.04
C PRO A 156 -13.42 -0.92 -18.40
N VAL A 157 -13.12 -0.61 -17.13
CA VAL A 157 -13.69 0.53 -16.40
C VAL A 157 -12.57 1.56 -16.20
N PRO A 158 -12.63 2.72 -16.88
CA PRO A 158 -11.65 3.78 -16.69
C PRO A 158 -11.65 4.32 -15.27
N HIS A 159 -10.47 4.66 -14.76
CA HIS A 159 -10.36 5.41 -13.51
C HIS A 159 -10.72 6.89 -13.78
N PRO A 160 -11.47 7.58 -12.91
CA PRO A 160 -11.92 8.95 -13.16
C PRO A 160 -10.79 9.99 -13.27
N TYR A 161 -9.62 9.71 -12.69
CA TYR A 161 -8.50 10.66 -12.60
C TYR A 161 -7.17 10.14 -13.17
N GLU A 162 -7.05 8.83 -13.37
CA GLU A 162 -5.80 8.21 -13.83
C GLU A 162 -6.10 7.37 -15.07
N SER A 163 -5.11 7.23 -15.94
CA SER A 163 -5.24 6.43 -17.17
C SER A 163 -3.91 5.76 -17.49
N TYR A 164 -3.90 4.92 -18.51
CA TYR A 164 -2.66 4.32 -18.98
C TYR A 164 -1.73 5.39 -19.56
N LEU A 165 -0.49 5.40 -19.07
CA LEU A 165 0.59 6.20 -19.63
C LEU A 165 1.47 5.33 -20.52
N PRO A 166 1.72 5.73 -21.78
CA PRO A 166 2.74 5.11 -22.62
C PRO A 166 4.13 5.17 -21.95
N PRO A 167 5.08 4.28 -22.30
CA PRO A 167 6.33 4.13 -21.58
C PRO A 167 7.09 5.44 -21.30
N ALA A 168 7.26 6.30 -22.31
CA ALA A 168 8.01 7.55 -22.13
C ALA A 168 7.36 8.54 -21.16
N ASP A 169 6.03 8.53 -21.02
CA ASP A 169 5.32 9.41 -20.09
C ASP A 169 5.20 8.77 -18.71
N PHE A 170 5.05 7.44 -18.66
CA PHE A 170 5.12 6.69 -17.42
C PHE A 170 6.48 6.85 -16.72
N GLU A 171 7.59 6.78 -17.45
CA GLU A 171 8.93 6.96 -16.85
C GLU A 171 9.12 8.36 -16.25
N LYS A 172 8.55 9.41 -16.85
CA LYS A 172 8.58 10.77 -16.29
C LYS A 172 7.78 10.86 -15.00
N GLU A 173 6.57 10.30 -15.01
CA GLU A 173 5.68 10.25 -13.84
C GLU A 173 6.30 9.44 -12.70
N LEU A 174 6.89 8.28 -13.00
CA LEU A 174 7.57 7.45 -12.03
C LEU A 174 8.79 8.17 -11.43
N ALA A 175 9.57 8.87 -12.24
CA ALA A 175 10.72 9.64 -11.75
C ALA A 175 10.30 10.75 -10.77
N ASP A 176 9.21 11.47 -11.05
CA ASP A 176 8.67 12.49 -10.14
C ASP A 176 8.21 11.87 -8.82
N ARG A 177 7.46 10.76 -8.89
CA ARG A 177 7.00 10.01 -7.71
C ARG A 177 8.15 9.52 -6.86
N LEU A 178 9.16 8.89 -7.46
CA LEU A 178 10.33 8.39 -6.75
C LEU A 178 11.15 9.53 -6.11
N SER A 179 11.26 10.67 -6.77
CA SER A 179 11.89 11.87 -6.20
C SER A 179 11.15 12.35 -4.95
N SER A 180 9.81 12.40 -5.01
CA SER A 180 8.96 12.78 -3.88
C SER A 180 9.01 11.75 -2.74
N TYR A 181 8.93 10.46 -3.08
CA TYR A 181 9.00 9.34 -2.15
C TYR A 181 10.34 9.31 -1.40
N ARG A 182 11.47 9.48 -2.12
CA ARG A 182 12.79 9.56 -1.51
C ARG A 182 12.91 10.72 -0.53
N ARG A 183 12.33 11.88 -0.87
CA ARG A 183 12.32 13.05 0.01
C ARG A 183 11.51 12.79 1.28
N PHE A 184 10.39 12.08 1.17
CA PHE A 184 9.60 11.66 2.32
C PHE A 184 10.38 10.69 3.21
N LEU A 185 10.94 9.61 2.66
CA LEU A 185 11.67 8.61 3.44
C LEU A 185 12.89 9.20 4.17
N ARG A 186 13.60 10.16 3.57
CA ARG A 186 14.69 10.88 4.25
C ARG A 186 14.26 11.66 5.50
N GLN A 187 12.98 12.04 5.59
CA GLN A 187 12.43 12.68 6.78
C GLN A 187 11.94 11.66 7.81
N TRP A 188 11.83 10.39 7.43
CA TRP A 188 11.41 9.27 8.26
C TRP A 188 12.49 8.18 8.32
N PRO A 189 13.68 8.48 8.86
CA PRO A 189 14.69 7.46 9.14
C PRO A 189 14.16 6.43 10.17
N GLY A 190 14.80 5.26 10.22
CA GLY A 190 14.32 4.12 11.02
C GLY A 190 14.12 4.41 12.51
N ASP A 191 14.97 5.24 13.11
CA ASP A 191 14.82 5.72 14.50
C ASP A 191 13.54 6.52 14.69
N ARG A 192 13.22 7.43 13.77
CA ARG A 192 11.95 8.18 13.80
C ARG A 192 10.73 7.28 13.58
N VAL A 193 10.85 6.24 12.75
CA VAL A 193 9.78 5.25 12.58
C VAL A 193 9.59 4.46 13.88
N ALA A 194 10.68 4.01 14.53
CA ALA A 194 10.60 3.33 15.82
C ALA A 194 9.94 4.22 16.90
N GLU A 195 10.32 5.50 16.98
CA GLU A 195 9.68 6.47 17.88
C GLU A 195 8.18 6.66 17.61
N LEU A 196 7.72 6.51 16.36
CA LEU A 196 6.30 6.50 16.05
C LEU A 196 5.63 5.26 16.64
N LEU A 197 6.19 4.07 16.45
CA LEU A 197 5.62 2.83 16.97
C LEU A 197 5.54 2.85 18.50
N ASP A 198 6.64 3.24 19.16
CA ASP A 198 6.72 3.37 20.62
C ASP A 198 5.66 4.33 21.19
N ARG A 199 5.43 5.47 20.55
CA ARG A 199 4.40 6.45 20.96
C ARG A 199 2.98 5.90 20.91
N HIS A 200 2.75 4.90 20.07
CA HIS A 200 1.46 4.23 19.94
C HIS A 200 1.38 2.92 20.75
N GLY A 201 2.42 2.60 21.53
CA GLY A 201 2.49 1.41 22.38
C GLY A 201 2.64 0.11 21.60
N LEU A 202 3.35 0.19 20.46
CA LEU A 202 3.49 -0.87 19.45
C LEU A 202 4.96 -1.21 19.15
#